data_AF-J9Z4F4-F1
#
_entry.id   AF-J9Z4F4-F1
#
_cell.length_a   1.000
_cell.length_b   1.000
_cell.length_c   1.000
_cell.angle_alpha   90.00
_cell.angle_beta   90.00
_cell.angle_gamma   90.00
#
_symmetry.space_group_name_H-M   'P 1'
#
loop_
_entity.id
_entity.type
_entity.pdbx_description
1 polymer ?
#
loop_
_entity_poly.entity_id
_entity_poly.type
_entity_poly.pdbx_seq_one_letter_code
_entity_poly.pdbx_strand_id
1 'polypeptide(L)'
;SVMVKYDGTVRNQVEQLIQLRYGEDGLDACHVEFQSMPTLKPSNRAFEKNFRFDPTNERQMRKCLAEDVIKDLLADAHALAELEKEWEQLKDDREGVRQIFPTGDSKIVLPCNLQR
;
A
#
# COMPACT_ATOMS: atom_id res chain seq x y z
N SER A 1 33.79 -15.21 0.43
CA SER A 1 32.53 -15.27 -0.34
C SER A 1 31.37 -14.78 0.52
N VAL A 2 30.27 -14.32 -0.08
CA VAL A 2 29.02 -13.87 0.58
C VAL A 2 27.87 -14.69 0.02
N MET A 3 26.95 -15.14 0.88
CA MET A 3 25.78 -15.92 0.45
C MET A 3 24.58 -15.68 1.36
N VAL A 4 23.38 -15.89 0.80
CA VAL A 4 22.13 -15.96 1.56
C VAL A 4 22.05 -17.32 2.25
N LYS A 5 21.75 -17.33 3.53
CA LYS A 5 21.57 -18.54 4.35
C LYS A 5 20.09 -18.92 4.42
N TYR A 6 19.80 -20.16 4.81
CA TYR A 6 18.42 -20.67 4.91
C TYR A 6 17.55 -19.93 5.94
N ASP A 7 18.16 -19.21 6.89
CA ASP A 7 17.46 -18.34 7.84
C ASP A 7 17.09 -16.96 7.24
N GLY A 8 17.41 -16.72 5.97
CA GLY A 8 17.16 -15.46 5.27
C GLY A 8 18.24 -14.39 5.48
N THR A 9 19.25 -14.65 6.32
CA THR A 9 20.35 -13.72 6.58
C THR A 9 21.42 -13.78 5.49
N VAL A 10 22.16 -12.69 5.30
CA VAL A 10 23.31 -12.64 4.40
C VAL A 10 24.58 -12.67 5.21
N ARG A 11 25.43 -13.68 4.99
CA ARG A 11 26.66 -13.89 5.75
C ARG A 11 27.87 -14.14 4.86
N ASN A 12 29.05 -13.84 5.38
CA ASN A 12 30.32 -14.19 4.73
C ASN A 12 30.78 -15.61 5.08
N GLN A 13 31.95 -16.00 4.56
CA GLN A 13 32.55 -17.33 4.76
C GLN A 13 32.96 -17.64 6.21
N VAL A 14 33.08 -16.62 7.08
CA VAL A 14 33.38 -16.78 8.51
C VAL A 14 32.13 -16.59 9.38
N GLU A 15 30.94 -16.73 8.78
CA GLU A 15 29.62 -16.62 9.43
C GLU A 15 29.32 -15.25 10.08
N GLN A 16 30.04 -14.21 9.69
CA GLN A 16 29.70 -12.84 10.12
C GLN A 16 28.48 -12.34 9.36
N LEU A 17 27.54 -11.75 10.11
CA LEU A 17 26.31 -11.17 9.61
C LEU A 17 26.59 -9.87 8.85
N ILE A 18 26.07 -9.76 7.63
CA ILE A 18 26.15 -8.55 6.79
C ILE A 18 24.78 -7.88 6.72
N GLN A 19 23.73 -8.64 6.41
CA GLN A 19 22.35 -8.15 6.38
C GLN A 19 21.45 -9.11 7.16
N LEU A 20 20.51 -8.54 7.94
CA LEU A 20 19.46 -9.31 8.61
C LEU A 20 18.54 -10.00 7.60
N ARG A 21 18.33 -9.37 6.45
CA ARG A 21 17.52 -9.88 5.36
C ARG A 21 18.10 -9.38 4.03
N TYR A 22 18.19 -10.25 3.04
CA TYR A 22 18.73 -9.90 1.71
C TYR A 22 17.99 -8.70 1.12
N GLY A 23 18.69 -7.61 0.79
CA GLY A 23 18.04 -6.42 0.24
C GLY A 23 17.03 -5.74 1.17
N GLU A 24 17.11 -6.01 2.49
CA GLU A 24 16.20 -5.53 3.55
C GLU A 24 14.76 -6.10 3.49
N ASP A 25 14.30 -6.58 2.33
CA ASP A 25 12.98 -7.16 2.09
C ASP A 25 12.99 -8.69 1.89
N GLY A 26 14.14 -9.27 1.59
CA GLY A 26 14.34 -10.70 1.35
C GLY A 26 13.83 -11.17 -0.01
N LEU A 27 13.67 -10.26 -0.97
CA LEU A 27 13.11 -10.56 -2.28
C LEU A 27 14.21 -10.78 -3.31
N ASP A 28 13.92 -11.63 -4.30
CA ASP A 28 14.80 -11.82 -5.44
C ASP A 28 14.65 -10.67 -6.44
N ALA A 29 15.78 -10.11 -6.86
CA ALA A 29 15.85 -8.98 -7.80
C ALA A 29 15.27 -9.31 -9.18
N CYS A 30 15.13 -10.58 -9.55
CA CYS A 30 14.47 -10.98 -10.80
C CYS A 30 12.92 -10.91 -10.74
N HIS A 31 12.34 -10.80 -9.54
CA HIS A 31 10.89 -10.84 -9.31
C HIS A 31 10.30 -9.48 -8.91
N VAL A 32 11.04 -8.40 -9.15
CA VAL A 32 10.60 -7.03 -8.87
C VAL A 32 10.46 -6.23 -10.17
N GLU A 33 9.46 -5.35 -10.21
CA GLU A 33 9.14 -4.51 -11.36
C GLU A 33 8.98 -3.04 -10.94
N PHE A 34 9.12 -2.12 -11.89
CA PHE A 34 8.80 -0.71 -11.64
C PHE A 34 7.28 -0.53 -11.53
N GLN A 35 6.83 0.00 -10.40
CA GLN A 35 5.44 0.31 -10.10
C GLN A 35 5.29 1.77 -9.68
N SER A 36 4.10 2.35 -9.89
CA SER A 36 3.81 3.71 -9.45
C SER A 36 2.96 3.71 -8.19
N MET A 37 3.42 4.36 -7.12
CA MET A 37 2.62 4.56 -5.92
C MET A 37 1.54 5.64 -6.15
N PRO A 38 0.24 5.28 -6.12
CA PRO A 38 -0.81 6.22 -6.46
C PRO A 38 -1.14 7.20 -5.32
N THR A 39 -0.73 6.90 -4.08
CA THR A 39 -0.98 7.71 -2.89
C THR A 39 -0.02 8.91 -2.73
N LEU A 40 1.18 8.82 -3.30
CA LEU A 40 2.29 9.76 -3.02
C LEU A 40 2.11 11.14 -3.68
N LYS A 41 1.88 11.16 -4.99
CA LYS A 41 1.84 12.38 -5.83
C LYS A 41 0.58 13.26 -5.70
N PRO A 42 -0.64 12.73 -5.52
CA PRO A 42 -1.84 13.56 -5.52
C PRO A 42 -1.82 14.66 -4.44
N SER A 43 -2.43 15.80 -4.74
CA SER A 43 -2.74 16.83 -3.75
C SER A 43 -3.73 16.28 -2.71
N ASN A 44 -3.83 16.89 -1.53
CA ASN A 44 -4.73 16.40 -0.48
C ASN A 44 -6.18 16.28 -0.97
N ARG A 45 -6.66 17.26 -1.75
CA ARG A 45 -8.00 17.23 -2.36
C ARG A 45 -8.16 16.12 -3.40
N ALA A 46 -7.14 15.88 -4.22
CA ALA A 46 -7.19 14.82 -5.22
C ALA A 46 -7.11 13.43 -4.58
N PHE A 47 -6.33 13.29 -3.51
CA PHE A 47 -6.24 12.09 -2.70
C PHE A 47 -7.59 11.74 -2.07
N GLU A 48 -8.21 12.69 -1.36
CA GLU A 48 -9.53 12.49 -0.76
C GLU A 48 -10.58 12.11 -1.82
N LYS A 49 -10.61 12.79 -2.96
CA LYS A 49 -11.56 12.48 -4.03
C LYS A 49 -11.38 11.06 -4.60
N ASN A 50 -10.15 10.53 -4.65
CA ASN A 50 -9.86 9.26 -5.30
C ASN A 50 -9.92 8.06 -4.35
N PHE A 51 -9.63 8.26 -3.07
CA PHE A 51 -9.44 7.19 -2.09
C PHE A 51 -10.47 7.19 -0.96
N ARG A 52 -11.11 8.33 -0.66
CA ARG A 52 -12.16 8.37 0.37
C ARG A 52 -13.46 7.83 -0.20
N PHE A 53 -13.98 6.77 0.41
CA PHE A 53 -15.31 6.27 0.09
C PHE A 53 -16.35 7.03 0.91
N ASP A 54 -17.24 7.76 0.25
CA ASP A 54 -18.30 8.53 0.90
C ASP A 54 -19.65 7.78 0.83
N PRO A 55 -20.09 7.14 1.93
CA PRO A 55 -21.35 6.41 1.97
C PRO A 55 -22.58 7.32 1.94
N THR A 56 -22.42 8.64 2.10
CA THR A 56 -23.56 9.58 2.04
C THR A 56 -23.93 9.94 0.59
N ASN A 57 -23.04 9.70 -0.36
CA ASN A 57 -23.24 10.03 -1.76
C ASN A 57 -23.89 8.88 -2.54
N GLU A 58 -25.21 8.73 -2.38
CA GLU A 58 -25.98 7.68 -3.07
C GLU A 58 -25.75 7.64 -4.60
N ARG A 59 -25.57 8.81 -5.22
CA ARG A 59 -25.37 8.91 -6.68
C ARG A 59 -24.05 8.28 -7.11
N GLN A 60 -23.00 8.35 -6.29
CA GLN A 60 -21.74 7.69 -6.58
C GLN A 60 -21.81 6.19 -6.27
N MET A 61 -22.44 5.80 -5.16
CA MET A 61 -22.57 4.39 -4.79
C MET A 61 -23.35 3.58 -5.83
N ARG A 62 -24.47 4.12 -6.35
CA ARG A 62 -25.28 3.44 -7.39
C ARG A 62 -24.55 3.23 -8.72
N LYS A 63 -23.39 3.86 -8.94
CA LYS A 63 -22.57 3.60 -10.13
C LYS A 63 -21.70 2.36 -9.99
N CYS A 64 -21.38 1.96 -8.76
CA CYS A 64 -20.38 0.95 -8.48
C CYS A 64 -20.95 -0.26 -7.73
N LEU A 65 -22.06 -0.09 -6.99
CA LEU A 65 -22.68 -1.09 -6.13
C LEU A 65 -24.15 -1.29 -6.49
N ALA A 66 -24.65 -2.50 -6.24
CA ALA A 66 -26.07 -2.83 -6.38
C ALA A 66 -26.89 -2.24 -5.22
N GLU A 67 -28.19 -1.99 -5.46
CA GLU A 67 -29.04 -1.26 -4.50
C GLU A 67 -29.29 -2.01 -3.18
N ASP A 68 -29.26 -3.35 -3.21
CA ASP A 68 -29.29 -4.22 -2.04
C ASP A 68 -28.05 -4.02 -1.17
N VAL A 69 -26.87 -4.08 -1.77
CA VAL A 69 -25.59 -3.87 -1.06
C VAL A 69 -25.49 -2.49 -0.42
N ILE A 70 -26.02 -1.46 -1.10
CA ILE A 70 -26.03 -0.09 -0.56
C ILE A 70 -26.91 0.00 0.70
N LYS A 71 -28.08 -0.65 0.71
CA LYS A 71 -28.96 -0.67 1.88
C LYS A 71 -28.32 -1.40 3.05
N ASP A 72 -27.67 -2.52 2.78
CA ASP A 72 -26.97 -3.29 3.80
C ASP A 72 -25.80 -2.50 4.39
N LEU A 73 -25.01 -1.83 3.54
CA LEU A 73 -23.89 -0.99 3.98
C LEU A 73 -24.35 0.19 4.86
N LEU A 74 -25.47 0.84 4.50
CA LEU A 74 -26.02 1.96 5.26
C LEU A 74 -26.69 1.51 6.57
N ALA A 75 -27.21 0.29 6.61
CA ALA A 75 -27.80 -0.28 7.82
C ALA A 75 -26.74 -0.77 8.81
N ASP A 76 -25.55 -1.16 8.32
CA ASP A 76 -24.47 -1.68 9.14
C ASP A 76 -23.51 -0.58 9.63
N ALA A 77 -23.69 -0.20 10.90
CA ALA A 77 -22.80 0.75 11.56
C ALA A 77 -21.35 0.24 11.70
N HIS A 78 -21.12 -1.07 11.74
CA HIS A 78 -19.77 -1.63 11.81
C HIS A 78 -19.03 -1.45 10.48
N ALA A 79 -19.68 -1.71 9.35
CA ALA A 79 -19.09 -1.48 8.04
C ALA A 79 -18.72 0.00 7.83
N LEU A 80 -19.57 0.94 8.26
CA LEU A 80 -19.26 2.37 8.22
C LEU A 80 -18.03 2.74 9.08
N ALA A 81 -17.90 2.11 10.26
CA ALA A 81 -16.75 2.34 11.13
C ALA A 81 -15.43 1.82 10.53
N GLU A 82 -15.45 0.64 9.89
CA GLU A 82 -14.26 0.10 9.22
C GLU A 82 -13.85 0.93 7.99
N LEU A 83 -14.81 1.51 7.25
CA LEU A 83 -14.51 2.45 6.15
C LEU A 83 -13.79 3.71 6.64
N GLU A 84 -14.22 4.28 7.77
CA GLU A 84 -13.53 5.45 8.34
C GLU A 84 -12.13 5.08 8.84
N LYS A 85 -11.96 3.89 9.44
CA LYS A 85 -10.66 3.37 9.87
C LYS A 85 -9.71 3.11 8.70
N GLU A 86 -10.21 2.56 7.59
CA GLU A 86 -9.44 2.42 6.35
C GLU A 86 -8.96 3.79 5.85
N TRP A 87 -9.83 4.80 5.87
CA TRP A 87 -9.47 6.16 5.47
C TRP A 87 -8.38 6.78 6.36
N GLU A 88 -8.47 6.59 7.69
CA GLU A 88 -7.42 7.03 8.62
C GLU A 88 -6.08 6.32 8.33
N GLN A 89 -6.09 5.00 8.13
CA GLN A 89 -4.89 4.24 7.79
C GLN A 89 -4.23 4.75 6.50
N LEU A 90 -5.02 5.03 5.46
CA LEU A 90 -4.50 5.54 4.19
C LEU A 90 -3.85 6.94 4.34
N LYS A 91 -4.35 7.77 5.26
CA LYS A 91 -3.74 9.08 5.56
C LYS A 91 -2.41 8.92 6.28
N ASP A 92 -2.35 8.03 7.28
CA ASP A 92 -1.15 7.75 8.05
C ASP A 92 -0.06 7.14 7.17
N ASP A 93 -0.42 6.16 6.33
CA ASP A 93 0.48 5.54 5.36
C ASP A 93 1.03 6.58 4.38
N ARG A 94 0.18 7.48 3.89
CA ARG A 94 0.59 8.53 2.96
C ARG A 94 1.60 9.49 3.59
N GLU A 95 1.43 9.84 4.86
CA GLU A 95 2.39 10.67 5.58
C GLU A 95 3.72 9.93 5.79
N GLY A 96 3.67 8.68 6.24
CA GLY A 96 4.85 7.83 6.41
C GLY A 96 5.65 7.66 5.09
N VAL A 97 4.96 7.36 3.99
CA VAL A 97 5.60 7.22 2.67
C VAL A 97 6.24 8.54 2.21
N ARG A 98 5.64 9.70 2.51
CA ARG A 98 6.24 11.01 2.17
C ARG A 98 7.48 11.33 2.97
N GLN A 99 7.55 10.86 4.22
CA GLN A 99 8.76 10.99 5.04
C GLN A 99 9.89 10.11 4.51
N ILE A 100 9.56 8.90 4.01
CA ILE A 100 10.53 7.98 3.41
C ILE A 100 11.01 8.47 2.04
N PHE A 101 10.12 9.05 1.21
CA PHE A 101 10.41 9.53 -0.14
C PHE A 101 10.27 11.06 -0.28
N PRO A 102 11.21 11.86 0.27
CA PRO A 102 11.08 13.32 0.32
C PRO A 102 11.13 14.00 -1.07
N THR A 103 11.68 13.31 -2.08
CA THR A 103 11.76 13.82 -3.46
C THR A 103 10.43 13.73 -4.22
N GLY A 104 9.47 12.96 -3.71
CA GLY A 104 8.16 12.78 -4.34
C GLY A 104 8.17 11.92 -5.60
N ASP A 105 9.24 11.16 -5.87
CA ASP A 105 9.23 10.18 -6.96
C ASP A 105 8.30 9.03 -6.61
N SER A 106 7.30 8.80 -7.47
CA SER A 106 6.32 7.74 -7.28
C SER A 106 6.71 6.44 -7.95
N LYS A 107 7.75 6.43 -8.80
CA LYS A 107 8.20 5.23 -9.48
C LYS A 107 9.17 4.47 -8.58
N ILE A 108 8.69 3.36 -8.03
CA ILE A 108 9.47 2.51 -7.12
C ILE A 108 9.55 1.09 -7.66
N VAL A 109 10.45 0.29 -7.09
CA VAL A 109 10.63 -1.12 -7.46
C VAL A 109 9.96 -1.97 -6.40
N LEU A 110 8.95 -2.75 -6.79
CA LEU A 110 8.20 -3.62 -5.90
C LEU A 110 7.91 -4.98 -6.56
N PRO A 111 7.79 -6.06 -5.78
CA PRO A 111 7.33 -7.34 -6.29
C PRO A 111 5.86 -7.27 -6.73
N CYS A 112 5.41 -8.24 -7.51
CA CYS A 112 4.00 -8.47 -7.86
C CYS A 112 3.30 -7.21 -8.41
N ASN A 113 3.37 -7.02 -9.73
CA ASN A 113 2.73 -5.88 -10.38
C ASN A 113 1.19 -5.95 -10.28
N LEU A 114 0.60 -5.06 -9.47
CA LEU A 114 -0.84 -5.03 -9.20
C LEU A 114 -1.69 -4.49 -10.37
N GLN A 115 -1.07 -3.87 -11.38
CA GLN A 115 -1.79 -3.29 -12.52
C GLN A 115 -1.92 -4.23 -13.72
N ARG A 116 -1.22 -5.36 -13.72
CA ARG A 116 -1.26 -6.35 -14.81
C ARG A 116 -2.55 -7.16 -14.77
#